data_AF-A0A7W0X4H8-F1
#
_entry.id   AF-A0A7W0X4H8-F1
#
_cell.length_a   1.000
_cell.length_b   1.000
_cell.length_c   1.000
_cell.angle_alpha   90.00
_cell.angle_beta   90.00
_cell.angle_gamma   90.00
#
_symmetry.space_group_name_H-M   'P 1'
#
loop_
_entity.id
_entity.type
_entity.pdbx_description
1 polymer ?
#
loop_
_entity_poly.entity_id
_entity_poly.type
_entity_poly.pdbx_seq_one_letter_code
_entity_poly.pdbx_strand_id
1 'polypeptide(L)'
;MMGAVAFAATVAGIPAQAVEISFYYPIAVSGPLAKIIDGMAADFEKANPGITVKPIYSGNYGETLAKALTANKSGQPPQVAVLTA
;
A
#
# COMPACT_ATOMS: atom_id res chain seq x y z
N MET A 1 -47.60 -28.09 -18.44
CA MET A 1 -46.41 -27.53 -19.11
C MET A 1 -45.69 -26.67 -18.08
N MET A 2 -44.55 -27.15 -17.57
CA MET A 2 -43.82 -26.62 -16.42
C MET A 2 -43.12 -25.31 -16.81
N GLY A 3 -43.51 -24.18 -16.22
CA GLY A 3 -42.86 -22.88 -16.43
C GLY A 3 -41.60 -22.77 -15.58
N ALA A 4 -40.43 -22.77 -16.21
CA ALA A 4 -39.15 -22.62 -15.53
C ALA A 4 -38.98 -21.18 -15.04
N VAL A 5 -38.91 -21.00 -13.72
CA VAL A 5 -38.54 -19.72 -13.09
C VAL A 5 -37.01 -19.66 -13.02
N ALA A 6 -36.40 -18.81 -13.84
CA ALA A 6 -34.97 -18.57 -13.82
C ALA A 6 -34.61 -17.70 -12.60
N PHE A 7 -33.87 -18.28 -11.65
CA PHE A 7 -33.34 -17.56 -10.48
C PHE A 7 -32.09 -16.78 -10.92
N ALA A 8 -32.23 -15.50 -11.23
CA ALA A 8 -31.10 -14.62 -11.49
C ALA A 8 -30.41 -14.30 -10.16
N ALA A 9 -29.30 -14.98 -9.86
CA ALA A 9 -28.46 -14.67 -8.71
C ALA A 9 -27.73 -13.35 -8.97
N THR A 10 -28.25 -12.25 -8.43
CA THR A 10 -27.53 -10.98 -8.35
C THR A 10 -26.39 -11.15 -7.35
N VAL A 11 -25.17 -11.34 -7.83
CA VAL A 11 -23.96 -11.16 -7.01
C VAL A 11 -23.87 -9.66 -6.75
N ALA A 12 -24.36 -9.22 -5.59
CA ALA A 12 -24.09 -7.88 -5.09
C ALA A 12 -22.57 -7.78 -4.89
N GLY A 13 -21.89 -7.03 -5.76
CA GLY A 13 -20.47 -6.78 -5.63
C GLY A 13 -20.20 -6.06 -4.31
N ILE A 14 -19.33 -6.63 -3.48
CA ILE A 14 -18.81 -5.93 -2.29
C ILE A 14 -18.10 -4.67 -2.83
N PRO A 15 -18.47 -3.46 -2.40
CA PRO A 15 -17.73 -2.27 -2.80
C PRO A 15 -16.27 -2.44 -2.38
N ALA A 16 -15.36 -2.39 -3.36
CA ALA A 16 -13.93 -2.41 -3.09
C ALA A 16 -13.59 -1.20 -2.22
N GLN A 17 -13.20 -1.46 -0.97
CA GLN A 17 -12.71 -0.41 -0.09
C GLN A 17 -11.39 0.10 -0.63
N ALA A 18 -11.23 1.42 -0.72
CA ALA A 18 -9.95 2.02 -1.10
C ALA A 18 -8.88 1.59 -0.08
N VAL A 19 -7.86 0.87 -0.54
CA VAL A 19 -6.76 0.39 0.30
C VAL A 19 -5.61 1.37 0.18
N GLU A 20 -5.17 1.93 1.30
CA GLU A 20 -4.01 2.80 1.35
C GLU A 20 -2.82 2.10 2.05
N ILE A 21 -1.67 2.11 1.40
CA ILE A 21 -0.42 1.49 1.89
C ILE A 21 0.61 2.60 2.11
N SER A 22 0.83 2.97 3.37
CA SER A 22 2.00 3.76 3.78
C SER A 22 3.23 2.86 3.76
N PHE A 23 4.20 3.22 2.93
CA PHE A 23 5.41 2.45 2.69
C PHE A 23 6.65 3.25 3.11
N TYR A 24 7.23 2.90 4.27
CA TYR A 24 8.45 3.54 4.77
C TYR A 24 9.67 2.90 4.12
N TYR A 25 10.51 3.73 3.50
CA TYR A 25 11.71 3.26 2.84
C TYR A 25 12.94 4.12 3.17
N PRO A 26 14.09 3.49 3.47
CA PRO A 26 15.33 4.20 3.73
C PRO A 26 16.04 4.52 2.41
N ILE A 27 16.57 5.74 2.29
CA ILE A 27 17.47 6.17 1.21
C ILE A 27 18.55 7.10 1.78
N ALA A 28 19.80 6.68 1.73
CA ALA A 28 20.91 7.51 2.23
C ALA A 28 21.38 8.61 1.24
N VAL A 29 20.73 8.78 0.09
CA VAL A 29 21.16 9.72 -0.96
C VAL A 29 19.96 10.33 -1.69
N SER A 30 19.78 11.65 -1.57
CA SER A 30 18.83 12.40 -2.40
C SER A 30 19.18 12.24 -3.89
N GLY A 31 18.18 12.06 -4.76
CA GLY A 31 18.41 11.92 -6.21
C GLY A 31 17.50 10.92 -6.95
N PRO A 32 17.95 10.38 -8.10
CA PRO A 32 17.14 9.54 -9.01
C PRO A 32 16.52 8.29 -8.39
N LEU A 33 17.04 7.78 -7.28
CA LEU A 33 16.53 6.59 -6.61
C LEU A 33 15.11 6.78 -6.05
N ALA A 34 14.76 7.99 -5.57
CA ALA A 34 13.39 8.27 -5.13
C ALA A 34 12.39 8.10 -6.28
N LYS A 35 12.75 8.54 -7.50
CA LYS A 35 11.91 8.37 -8.70
C LYS A 35 11.70 6.91 -9.07
N ILE A 36 12.65 6.04 -8.76
CA ILE A 36 12.49 4.59 -8.99
C ILE A 36 11.41 4.05 -8.05
N ILE A 37 11.43 4.43 -6.77
CA ILE A 37 10.39 4.02 -5.82
C ILE A 37 9.02 4.57 -6.23
N ASP A 38 8.93 5.83 -6.66
CA ASP A 38 7.69 6.41 -7.17
C ASP A 38 7.19 5.66 -8.41
N GLY A 39 8.09 5.28 -9.32
CA GLY A 39 7.76 4.47 -10.50
C GLY A 39 7.25 3.08 -10.13
N MET A 40 7.91 2.41 -9.18
CA MET A 40 7.47 1.11 -8.66
C MET A 40 6.07 1.18 -8.02
N ALA A 41 5.80 2.24 -7.24
CA ALA A 41 4.49 2.49 -6.65
C ALA A 41 3.44 2.72 -7.73
N ALA A 42 3.71 3.59 -8.71
CA ALA A 42 2.79 3.89 -9.79
C ALA A 42 2.47 2.66 -10.65
N ASP A 43 3.46 1.83 -10.96
CA ASP A 43 3.23 0.60 -11.73
C ASP A 43 2.44 -0.44 -10.94
N PHE A 44 2.65 -0.52 -9.62
CA PHE A 44 1.83 -1.34 -8.74
C PHE A 44 0.37 -0.87 -8.70
N GLU A 45 0.13 0.43 -8.55
CA GLU A 45 -1.23 0.99 -8.54
C GLU A 45 -1.97 0.75 -9.85
N LYS A 46 -1.30 0.91 -11.01
CA LYS A 46 -1.88 0.59 -12.32
C LYS A 46 -2.32 -0.87 -12.42
N ALA A 47 -1.52 -1.78 -11.87
CA ALA A 47 -1.83 -3.21 -11.87
C ALA A 47 -2.88 -3.60 -10.83
N ASN A 48 -3.12 -2.77 -9.82
CA ASN A 48 -4.02 -3.06 -8.70
C ASN A 48 -5.01 -1.89 -8.45
N PRO A 49 -6.07 -1.78 -9.27
CA PRO A 49 -7.08 -0.73 -9.11
C PRO A 49 -7.70 -0.75 -7.72
N GLY A 50 -7.82 0.43 -7.10
CA GLY A 50 -8.38 0.58 -5.75
C GLY A 50 -7.35 0.49 -4.62
N ILE A 51 -6.07 0.27 -4.95
CA ILE A 51 -4.96 0.39 -4.00
C ILE A 51 -4.16 1.67 -4.30
N THR A 52 -3.83 2.43 -3.26
CA THR A 52 -2.95 3.59 -3.31
C THR A 52 -1.74 3.34 -2.43
N VAL A 53 -0.54 3.43 -3.00
CA VAL A 53 0.73 3.30 -2.30
C VAL A 53 1.28 4.70 -2.06
N LYS A 54 1.63 4.97 -0.80
CA LYS A 54 2.28 6.23 -0.38
C LYS A 54 3.70 5.92 0.07
N PRO A 55 4.69 6.02 -0.84
CA PRO A 55 6.09 5.93 -0.46
C PRO A 55 6.46 7.10 0.44
N ILE A 56 7.10 6.82 1.58
CA ILE A 56 7.53 7.81 2.55
C ILE A 56 9.01 7.58 2.84
N TYR A 57 9.83 8.55 2.45
CA TYR A 57 11.24 8.55 2.81
C TYR A 57 11.41 8.71 4.32
N SER A 58 12.00 7.70 4.95
CA SER A 58 12.09 7.62 6.41
C SER A 58 13.47 7.89 6.99
N GLY A 59 14.48 8.20 6.16
CA GLY A 59 15.86 8.46 6.58
C GLY A 59 16.80 7.32 6.22
N ASN A 60 17.82 7.09 7.03
CA ASN A 60 18.61 5.84 7.00
C ASN A 60 17.84 4.68 7.68
N TYR A 61 18.44 3.49 7.70
CA TYR A 61 17.79 2.30 8.27
C TYR A 61 17.46 2.43 9.77
N GLY A 62 18.36 2.98 10.59
CA GLY A 62 18.13 3.19 12.02
C GLY A 62 17.03 4.23 12.28
N GLU A 63 17.02 5.32 11.50
CA GLU A 63 15.97 6.34 11.55
C GLU A 63 14.62 5.76 11.10
N THR A 64 14.63 4.89 10.10
CA THR A 64 13.43 4.20 9.60
C THR A 64 12.83 3.29 10.68
N LEU A 65 13.67 2.48 11.35
CA LEU A 65 13.24 1.66 12.47
C LEU A 65 12.64 2.52 13.60
N ALA A 66 13.34 3.59 14.00
CA ALA A 66 12.87 4.48 15.06
C ALA A 66 11.52 5.13 14.70
N LYS A 67 11.33 5.59 13.46
CA LYS A 67 10.06 6.13 12.97
C LYS A 67 8.95 5.09 12.93
N ALA A 68 9.21 3.89 12.40
CA ALA A 68 8.22 2.82 12.35
C ALA A 68 7.76 2.40 13.75
N LEU A 69 8.69 2.25 14.70
CA LEU A 69 8.37 1.93 16.09
C LEU A 69 7.60 3.06 16.79
N THR A 70 7.98 4.31 16.54
CA THR A 70 7.27 5.48 17.08
C THR A 70 5.83 5.52 16.55
N ALA A 71 5.65 5.36 15.25
CA ALA A 71 4.35 5.36 14.58
C ALA A 71 3.46 4.20 15.07
N ASN A 72 4.06 3.02 15.27
CA ASN A 72 3.37 1.87 15.86
C ASN A 72 2.90 2.16 17.29
N LYS A 73 3.77 2.75 18.12
CA LYS A 73 3.41 3.14 19.50
C LYS A 73 2.32 4.23 19.54
N SER A 74 2.23 5.09 18.53
CA SER A 74 1.15 6.07 18.39
C SER A 74 -0.12 5.52 17.75
N GLY A 75 -0.21 4.21 17.51
CA GLY A 75 -1.39 3.55 16.93
C GLY A 75 -1.56 3.78 15.42
N GLN A 76 -0.52 4.26 14.73
CA GLN A 76 -0.53 4.53 13.29
C GLN A 76 0.72 3.90 12.63
N PRO A 77 0.94 2.59 12.73
CA PRO A 77 2.08 1.95 12.08
C PRO A 77 2.00 2.09 10.55
N PRO A 78 3.15 2.19 9.86
CA PRO A 78 3.14 2.00 8.42
C PRO A 78 2.70 0.56 8.09
N GLN A 79 2.01 0.37 6.96
CA GLN A 79 1.66 -0.97 6.48
C GLN A 79 2.92 -1.76 6.09
N VAL A 80 3.95 -1.07 5.57
CA VAL A 80 5.21 -1.68 5.17
C VAL A 80 6.37 -0.77 5.56
N ALA A 81 7.45 -1.35 6.10
CA ALA A 81 8.71 -0.65 6.36
C ALA A 81 9.90 -1.51 5.91
N VAL A 82 10.84 -0.92 5.17
CA VAL A 82 12.12 -1.57 4.82
C VAL A 82 13.13 -1.28 5.91
N LEU A 83 13.67 -2.34 6.50
CA LEU A 83 14.61 -2.30 7.62
C LEU A 83 15.86 -3.11 7.29
N THR A 84 16.98 -2.78 7.93
CA THR A 84 18.19 -3.62 7.88
C THR A 84 18.02 -4.79 8.85
N ALA A 85 18.54 -5.95 8.47
CA ALA A 85 18.70 -7.10 9.38
C ALA A 85 19.86 -6.86 10.35
#